data_AF-T1AE38-F1
#
_entry.id   AF-T1AE38-F1
#
_cell.length_a   1.000
_cell.length_b   1.000
_cell.length_c   1.000
_cell.angle_alpha   90.00
_cell.angle_beta   90.00
_cell.angle_gamma   90.00
#
_symmetry.space_group_name_H-M   'P 1'
#
loop_
_entity.id
_entity.type
_entity.pdbx_description
1 polymer ?
#
loop_
_entity_poly.entity_id
_entity_poly.type
_entity_poly.pdbx_seq_one_letter_code
_entity_poly.pdbx_strand_id
1 'polypeptide(L)'
;MFFLICGLLFWNYFSMSLTNSMSTLIGNAALIQRVYFPRQLLVVASVGTNLITAAIGYGVLVIVLLAMGYFVIPWMIVFIVFLVLMTAFTTGLSLFLSAANVYFRDLEYVVTILLQLIFYSAPIVYPSSLIPVSIHLAGAVVPARFIYGLNPLAQF
;
A
#
# COMPACT_ATOMS: atom_id res chain seq x y z
N MET A 1 -11.14 -15.13 -0.86
CA MET A 1 -10.10 -15.07 0.20
C MET A 1 -8.74 -14.69 -0.38
N PHE A 2 -8.18 -15.42 -1.35
CA PHE A 2 -6.88 -15.07 -1.96
C PHE A 2 -6.80 -13.65 -2.56
N PHE A 3 -7.86 -13.18 -3.22
CA PHE A 3 -7.94 -11.79 -3.72
C PHE A 3 -7.72 -10.75 -2.62
N LEU A 4 -8.35 -10.93 -1.46
CA LEU A 4 -8.23 -10.02 -0.32
C LEU A 4 -6.82 -10.07 0.28
N ILE A 5 -6.22 -11.26 0.39
CA ILE A 5 -4.85 -11.42 0.90
C ILE A 5 -3.83 -10.76 -0.04
N CYS A 6 -3.99 -10.89 -1.37
CA CYS A 6 -3.13 -10.21 -2.34
C CYS A 6 -3.22 -8.68 -2.21
N GLY A 7 -4.44 -8.14 -2.14
CA GLY A 7 -4.65 -6.70 -1.96
C GLY A 7 -4.11 -6.17 -0.61
N LEU A 8 -4.26 -6.96 0.46
CA LEU A 8 -3.78 -6.60 1.79
C LEU A 8 -2.24 -6.61 1.89
N LEU A 9 -1.57 -7.59 1.27
CA LEU A 9 -0.11 -7.65 1.20
C LEU A 9 0.45 -6.47 0.41
N PHE A 10 -0.20 -6.15 -0.72
CA PHE A 10 0.13 -4.98 -1.51
C PHE A 10 0.02 -3.68 -0.70
N TRP A 11 -1.12 -3.50 -0.03
CA TRP A 11 -1.35 -2.32 0.79
C TRP A 11 -0.37 -2.22 1.96
N ASN A 12 -0.09 -3.34 2.64
CA ASN A 12 0.87 -3.38 3.74
C ASN A 12 2.26 -2.96 3.29
N TYR A 13 2.73 -3.49 2.15
CA TYR A 13 4.02 -3.10 1.59
C TYR A 13 4.11 -1.60 1.32
N PHE A 14 3.09 -1.03 0.67
CA PHE A 14 3.04 0.39 0.35
C PHE A 14 3.01 1.26 1.61
N SER A 15 2.11 0.95 2.54
CA SER A 15 1.94 1.70 3.78
C SER A 15 3.18 1.63 4.66
N MET A 16 3.77 0.44 4.87
CA MET A 16 4.99 0.27 5.67
C MET A 16 6.19 0.96 5.03
N SER A 17 6.33 0.89 3.70
CA SER A 17 7.45 1.53 3.01
C SER A 17 7.41 3.04 3.17
N LEU A 18 6.23 3.66 3.07
CA LEU A 18 6.08 5.11 3.26
C LEU A 18 6.43 5.54 4.69
N THR A 19 5.83 4.90 5.71
CA THR A 19 6.09 5.27 7.11
C THR A 19 7.51 4.97 7.55
N ASN A 20 8.08 3.83 7.17
CA ASN A 20 9.48 3.50 7.51
C ASN A 20 10.47 4.45 6.81
N SER A 21 10.22 4.87 5.57
CA SER A 21 11.08 5.86 4.90
C SER A 21 11.08 7.22 5.59
N MET A 22 9.96 7.63 6.18
CA MET A 22 9.85 8.90 6.92
C MET A 22 10.58 8.82 8.27
N SER A 23 10.38 7.73 9.02
CA SER A 23 10.98 7.54 10.34
C SER A 23 12.50 7.33 10.27
N THR A 24 12.99 6.58 9.27
CA THR A 24 14.43 6.32 9.08
C THR A 24 15.23 7.58 8.78
N LEU A 25 14.65 8.59 8.11
CA LEU A 25 15.33 9.84 7.85
C LEU A 25 15.54 10.68 9.13
N ILE A 26 14.56 10.68 10.04
CA ILE A 26 14.66 11.38 11.33
C ILE A 26 15.57 10.60 12.29
N GLY A 27 15.40 9.27 12.38
CA GLY A 27 16.16 8.41 13.29
C GLY A 27 17.66 8.38 12.97
N ASN A 28 18.04 8.49 11.69
CA ASN A 28 19.44 8.54 11.25
C ASN A 28 19.97 9.95 11.03
N ALA A 29 19.24 11.00 11.43
CA ALA A 29 19.67 12.39 11.27
C ALA A 29 21.03 12.69 11.97
N ALA A 30 21.32 12.03 13.10
CA ALA A 30 22.60 12.16 13.80
C ALA A 30 23.79 11.60 13.01
N LEU A 31 23.56 10.58 12.16
CA LEU A 31 24.58 10.00 11.27
C LEU A 31 24.87 10.92 10.08
N ILE A 32 23.82 11.54 9.52
CA ILE A 32 23.93 12.50 8.40
C ILE A 32 24.76 13.73 8.80
N GLN A 33 24.70 14.15 10.07
CA GLN A 33 25.47 15.28 10.57
C GLN A 33 26.95 14.98 10.81
N ARG A 34 27.33 13.70 10.95
CA ARG A 34 28.71 13.28 11.23
C ARG A 34 29.46 12.79 10.00
N VAL A 35 28.76 12.28 9.00
CA VAL A 35 29.32 11.83 7.72
C VAL A 35 28.39 12.32 6.61
N TYR A 36 28.95 12.94 5.57
CA TYR A 36 28.21 13.46 4.42
C TYR A 36 27.51 12.32 3.64
N PHE A 37 26.36 11.87 4.14
CA PHE A 37 25.53 10.85 3.49
C PHE A 37 24.38 11.52 2.74
N PRO A 38 24.19 11.23 1.44
CA PRO A 38 23.05 11.73 0.72
C PRO A 38 21.76 11.08 1.25
N ARG A 39 20.81 11.90 1.67
CA ARG A 39 19.49 11.52 2.20
C ARG A 39 18.72 10.51 1.33
N GLN A 40 19.00 10.45 0.04
CA GLN A 40 18.40 9.52 -0.92
C GLN A 40 18.75 8.06 -0.61
N LEU A 41 19.98 7.78 -0.15
CA LEU A 41 20.43 6.42 0.14
C LEU A 41 19.67 5.80 1.33
N LEU A 42 19.35 6.59 2.34
CA LEU A 42 18.62 6.12 3.52
C LEU A 42 17.18 5.71 3.16
N VAL A 43 16.51 6.53 2.34
CA VAL A 43 15.15 6.25 1.89
C VAL A 43 15.14 4.99 1.01
N VAL A 44 16.05 4.89 0.03
CA VAL A 44 16.15 3.71 -0.84
C VAL A 44 16.48 2.44 -0.04
N ALA A 45 17.38 2.53 0.95
CA ALA A 45 17.68 1.41 1.83
C ALA A 45 16.44 0.95 2.61
N SER A 46 15.66 1.88 3.17
CA SER A 46 14.43 1.55 3.88
C SER A 46 13.39 0.87 2.98
N VAL A 47 13.19 1.37 1.76
CA VAL A 47 12.26 0.77 0.79
C VAL A 47 12.76 -0.61 0.36
N GLY A 48 14.08 -0.79 0.19
CA GLY A 48 14.71 -2.06 -0.09
C GLY A 48 14.51 -3.09 1.02
N THR A 49 14.62 -2.69 2.29
CA THR A 49 14.33 -3.58 3.43
C THR A 49 12.87 -4.02 3.44
N ASN A 50 11.93 -3.08 3.27
CA ASN A 50 10.50 -3.41 3.22
C ASN A 50 10.16 -4.27 1.99
N LEU A 51 10.87 -4.08 0.88
CA LEU A 51 10.73 -4.89 -0.33
C LEU A 51 11.11 -6.35 -0.07
N ILE A 52 12.19 -6.60 0.66
CA ILE A 52 12.61 -7.97 1.02
C ILE A 52 11.54 -8.61 1.92
N THR A 53 11.04 -7.89 2.93
CA THR A 53 9.96 -8.39 3.80
C THR A 53 8.70 -8.71 3.00
N ALA A 54 8.30 -7.84 2.07
CA ALA A 54 7.16 -8.09 1.20
C ALA A 54 7.41 -9.25 0.24
N ALA A 55 8.61 -9.38 -0.32
CA ALA A 55 8.98 -10.50 -1.19
C ALA A 55 8.87 -11.85 -0.48
N ILE A 56 9.22 -11.92 0.81
CA ILE A 56 9.00 -13.11 1.64
C ILE A 56 7.49 -13.40 1.75
N GLY A 57 6.68 -12.38 2.05
CA GLY A 57 5.21 -12.52 2.13
C GLY A 57 4.58 -13.01 0.82
N TYR A 58 5.00 -12.45 -0.31
CA TYR A 58 4.57 -12.90 -1.64
C TYR A 58 5.06 -14.32 -1.97
N GLY A 59 6.28 -14.68 -1.57
CA GLY A 59 6.82 -16.03 -1.74
C GLY A 59 5.98 -17.09 -1.01
N VAL A 60 5.59 -16.80 0.23
CA VAL A 60 4.66 -17.67 0.98
C VAL A 60 3.33 -17.81 0.27
N LEU A 61 2.79 -16.71 -0.27
CA LEU A 61 1.52 -16.72 -1.01
C LEU A 61 1.60 -17.60 -2.27
N VAL A 62 2.71 -17.53 -3.01
CA VAL A 62 2.95 -18.38 -4.19
C VAL A 62 3.02 -19.86 -3.78
N ILE A 63 3.72 -20.20 -2.69
CA ILE A 63 3.80 -21.58 -2.19
C ILE A 63 2.41 -22.12 -1.85
N VAL A 64 1.57 -21.33 -1.17
CA VAL A 64 0.20 -21.72 -0.81
C VAL A 64 -0.67 -21.92 -2.05
N LEU A 65 -0.55 -21.06 -3.06
CA LEU A 65 -1.30 -21.19 -4.32
C LEU A 65 -0.91 -22.45 -5.10
N LEU A 66 0.39 -22.78 -5.14
CA LEU A 66 0.89 -24.01 -5.76
C LEU A 66 0.42 -25.26 -5.01
N ALA A 67 0.43 -25.23 -3.67
CA ALA A 67 -0.08 -26.33 -2.84
C ALA A 67 -1.58 -26.58 -3.04
N MET A 68 -2.35 -25.54 -3.41
CA MET A 68 -3.77 -25.66 -3.77
C MET A 68 -4.03 -26.02 -5.23
N GLY A 69 -2.99 -26.26 -6.04
CA GLY A 69 -3.12 -26.68 -7.43
C GLY A 69 -3.41 -25.56 -8.44
N TYR A 70 -3.26 -24.28 -8.05
CA TYR A 70 -3.41 -23.16 -8.98
C TYR A 70 -2.14 -22.97 -9.82
N PHE A 71 -2.28 -22.91 -11.15
CA PHE A 71 -1.15 -22.76 -12.08
C PHE A 71 -0.78 -21.28 -12.26
N VAL A 72 0.00 -20.73 -11.32
CA VAL A 72 0.35 -19.29 -11.26
C VAL A 72 1.58 -18.91 -12.10
N ILE A 73 2.29 -19.91 -12.65
CA ILE A 73 3.61 -19.75 -13.29
C ILE A 73 3.60 -18.77 -14.49
N PRO A 74 2.59 -18.79 -15.40
CA PRO A 74 2.54 -17.84 -16.50
C PRO A 74 2.32 -16.37 -16.08
N TRP A 75 1.68 -16.16 -14.92
CA TRP A 75 1.33 -14.82 -14.43
C TRP A 75 2.45 -14.19 -13.57
N MET A 76 3.49 -14.94 -13.22
CA MET A 76 4.62 -14.43 -12.44
C MET A 76 5.35 -13.27 -13.14
N ILE A 77 5.43 -13.28 -14.47
CA ILE A 77 6.12 -12.21 -15.22
C ILE A 77 5.35 -10.88 -15.12
N VAL A 78 4.01 -10.94 -15.13
CA VAL A 78 3.16 -9.76 -14.97
C VAL A 78 3.27 -9.25 -13.53
N PHE A 79 3.29 -10.18 -12.56
CA PHE A 79 3.46 -9.86 -11.16
C PHE A 79 4.79 -9.15 -10.87
N ILE A 80 5.93 -9.65 -11.40
CA ILE A 80 7.23 -9.01 -11.16
C ILE A 80 7.31 -7.62 -11.79
N VAL A 81 6.76 -7.43 -12.99
CA VAL A 81 6.70 -6.12 -13.66
C VAL A 81 5.86 -5.14 -12.84
N PHE A 82 4.70 -5.57 -12.36
CA PHE A 82 3.85 -4.77 -11.47
C PHE A 82 4.58 -4.39 -10.18
N LEU A 83 5.30 -5.34 -9.58
CA LEU A 83 6.06 -5.12 -8.36
C LEU A 83 7.17 -4.09 -8.57
N VAL A 84 7.88 -4.13 -9.70
CA VAL A 84 8.93 -3.14 -10.05
C VAL A 84 8.35 -1.75 -10.28
N LEU A 85 7.22 -1.64 -10.98
CA LEU A 85 6.54 -0.35 -11.16
C LEU A 85 6.09 0.23 -9.81
N MET A 86 5.57 -0.63 -8.94
CA MET A 86 5.13 -0.23 -7.61
C MET A 86 6.29 0.16 -6.70
N THR A 87 7.41 -0.53 -6.73
CA THR A 87 8.60 -0.12 -5.96
C THR A 87 9.12 1.22 -6.47
N ALA A 88 9.16 1.44 -7.78
CA ALA A 88 9.57 2.72 -8.35
C ALA A 88 8.64 3.86 -7.90
N PHE A 89 7.32 3.65 -7.98
CA PHE A 89 6.33 4.62 -7.51
C PHE A 89 6.44 4.90 -6.01
N THR A 90 6.51 3.84 -5.20
CA THR A 90 6.64 3.93 -3.73
C THR A 90 7.93 4.65 -3.35
N THR A 91 9.04 4.38 -4.03
CA THR A 91 10.32 5.04 -3.77
C THR A 91 10.27 6.53 -4.09
N GLY A 92 9.65 6.92 -5.22
CA GLY A 92 9.46 8.32 -5.58
C GLY A 92 8.58 9.07 -4.57
N LEU A 93 7.49 8.43 -4.15
CA LEU A 93 6.57 9.00 -3.17
C LEU A 93 7.23 9.10 -1.78
N SER A 94 7.91 8.04 -1.32
CA SER A 94 8.69 8.03 -0.08
C SER A 94 9.77 9.12 -0.07
N LEU A 95 10.48 9.34 -1.17
CA LEU A 95 11.48 10.42 -1.26
C LEU A 95 10.84 11.80 -1.10
N PHE A 96 9.69 12.03 -1.74
CA PHE A 96 8.94 13.28 -1.62
C PHE A 96 8.44 13.51 -0.19
N LEU A 97 7.80 12.51 0.42
CA LEU A 97 7.26 12.60 1.78
C LEU A 97 8.37 12.75 2.82
N SER A 98 9.45 11.96 2.72
CA SER A 98 10.58 12.06 3.65
C SER A 98 11.24 13.44 3.57
N ALA A 99 11.36 14.04 2.37
CA ALA A 99 11.86 15.40 2.24
C ALA A 99 10.94 16.44 2.89
N ALA A 100 9.62 16.29 2.74
CA ALA A 100 8.64 17.16 3.40
C ALA A 100 8.66 17.02 4.93
N ASN A 101 8.82 15.79 5.44
CA ASN A 101 8.86 15.49 6.88
C ASN A 101 10.02 16.18 7.62
N VAL A 102 11.13 16.50 6.92
CA VAL A 102 12.26 17.26 7.49
C VAL A 102 11.84 18.68 7.91
N TYR A 103 10.95 19.31 7.13
CA TYR A 103 10.43 20.64 7.44
C TYR A 103 9.26 20.59 8.44
N PHE A 104 8.44 19.55 8.35
CA PHE A 104 7.21 19.41 9.15
C PHE A 104 7.13 18.02 9.76
N ARG A 105 7.60 17.90 11.01
CA ARG A 105 7.60 16.63 11.76
C ARG A 105 6.20 16.04 11.97
N ASP A 106 5.16 16.88 11.93
CA ASP A 106 3.77 16.43 12.09
C ASP A 106 3.22 15.68 10.85
N LEU A 107 3.93 15.76 9.71
CA LEU A 107 3.51 15.06 8.50
C LEU A 107 3.51 13.54 8.66
N GLU A 108 4.37 12.97 9.49
CA GLU A 108 4.40 11.53 9.74
C GLU A 108 3.04 11.02 10.30
N TYR A 109 2.46 11.76 11.24
CA TYR A 109 1.14 11.46 11.79
C TYR A 109 0.03 11.68 10.76
N VAL A 110 0.08 12.79 10.03
CA VAL A 110 -0.90 13.12 8.98
C VAL A 110 -0.92 12.07 7.88
N VAL A 111 0.26 11.63 7.41
CA VAL A 111 0.38 10.59 6.38
C VAL A 111 -0.15 9.26 6.89
N THR A 112 0.13 8.89 8.15
CA THR A 112 -0.40 7.65 8.73
C THR A 112 -1.93 7.65 8.74
N ILE A 113 -2.55 8.77 9.13
CA ILE A 113 -4.01 8.94 9.11
C ILE A 113 -4.54 8.92 7.67
N LEU A 114 -3.87 9.61 6.74
CA LEU A 114 -4.25 9.61 5.33
C LEU A 114 -4.17 8.22 4.71
N LEU A 115 -3.12 7.44 5.00
CA LEU A 115 -3.00 6.07 4.56
C LEU A 115 -4.19 5.25 5.08
N GLN A 116 -4.56 5.41 6.35
CA GLN A 116 -5.73 4.71 6.89
C GLN A 116 -7.04 5.14 6.20
N LEU A 117 -7.23 6.43 5.93
CA LEU A 117 -8.39 6.94 5.19
C LEU A 117 -8.43 6.40 3.75
N ILE A 118 -7.29 6.39 3.05
CA ILE A 118 -7.18 5.85 1.69
C ILE A 118 -7.44 4.35 1.69
N PHE A 119 -6.98 3.60 2.70
CA PHE A 119 -7.26 2.17 2.82
C PHE A 119 -8.77 1.88 2.90
N TYR A 120 -9.51 2.65 3.71
CA TYR A 120 -10.96 2.49 3.82
C TYR A 120 -11.72 3.02 2.61
N SER A 121 -11.14 3.97 1.87
CA SER A 121 -11.72 4.52 0.64
C SER A 121 -11.47 3.63 -0.58
N ALA A 122 -10.32 2.94 -0.62
CA ALA A 122 -9.96 2.06 -1.72
C ALA A 122 -10.79 0.77 -1.68
N PRO A 123 -11.33 0.30 -2.82
CA PRO A 123 -12.05 -0.96 -2.92
C PRO A 123 -11.11 -2.20 -2.86
N ILE A 124 -10.22 -2.23 -1.87
CA ILE A 124 -9.32 -3.37 -1.57
C ILE A 124 -10.03 -4.38 -0.67
N VAL A 125 -10.91 -3.89 0.23
CA VAL A 125 -11.63 -4.70 1.23
C VAL A 125 -12.99 -5.20 0.71
N TYR A 126 -13.58 -4.50 -0.27
CA TYR A 126 -14.91 -4.81 -0.79
C TYR A 126 -14.82 -5.39 -2.21
N PRO A 127 -14.69 -6.72 -2.38
CA PRO A 127 -15.03 -7.31 -3.66
C PRO A 127 -16.49 -6.93 -3.98
N SER A 128 -16.75 -6.56 -5.24
CA SER A 128 -18.06 -6.17 -5.79
C SER A 128 -19.17 -7.22 -5.63
N SER A 129 -18.86 -8.38 -5.05
CA SER A 129 -19.78 -9.47 -4.72
C SER A 129 -20.48 -9.34 -3.36
N LEU A 130 -20.08 -8.39 -2.50
CA LEU A 130 -20.65 -8.18 -1.15
C LEU A 130 -21.72 -7.08 -1.09
N ILE A 131 -22.18 -6.57 -2.23
CA ILE A 131 -23.31 -5.64 -2.28
C ILE A 131 -24.57 -6.46 -2.61
N PRO A 132 -25.36 -6.89 -1.60
CA PRO A 132 -26.73 -7.33 -1.86
C PRO A 132 -27.48 -6.17 -2.52
N VAL A 133 -28.17 -6.46 -3.61
CA VAL A 133 -28.91 -5.54 -4.49
C VAL A 133 -29.90 -4.63 -3.75
N SER A 134 -30.26 -4.95 -2.50
CA SER A 134 -31.33 -4.26 -1.77
C SER A 134 -31.04 -4.21 -0.27
N ILE A 135 -30.67 -3.04 0.26
CA ILE A 135 -30.77 -2.75 1.70
C ILE A 135 -32.14 -2.10 1.94
N HIS A 136 -33.06 -2.83 2.58
CA HIS A 136 -34.30 -2.27 3.10
C HIS A 136 -34.00 -1.61 4.45
N LEU A 137 -33.66 -0.32 4.44
CA LEU A 137 -33.64 0.50 5.65
C LEU A 137 -34.91 1.36 5.68
N ALA A 138 -35.76 1.09 6.67
CA ALA A 138 -36.88 1.95 7.07
C ALA A 138 -37.92 2.29 5.98
N GLY A 139 -38.46 1.29 5.27
CA GLY A 139 -39.70 1.45 4.49
C GLY A 139 -39.64 2.35 3.25
N ALA A 140 -38.48 2.92 2.91
CA ALA A 140 -38.26 3.67 1.68
C ALA A 140 -37.17 2.99 0.84
N VAL A 141 -37.48 2.72 -0.43
CA VAL A 141 -36.53 2.15 -1.40
C VAL A 141 -35.54 3.25 -1.78
N VAL A 142 -34.47 3.40 -0.99
CA VAL A 142 -33.37 4.31 -1.33
C VAL A 142 -32.34 3.52 -2.12
N PRO A 143 -32.06 3.87 -3.38
CA PRO A 143 -31.04 3.19 -4.16
C PRO A 143 -29.66 3.53 -3.57
N ALA A 144 -29.11 2.61 -2.77
CA ALA A 144 -27.76 2.70 -2.19
C ALA A 144 -26.65 2.97 -3.24
N ARG A 145 -26.96 2.73 -4.52
CA ARG A 145 -26.16 3.05 -5.69
C ARG A 145 -25.92 4.57 -5.89
N PHE A 146 -26.79 5.46 -5.39
CA PHE A 146 -26.64 6.92 -5.54
C PHE A 146 -25.62 7.51 -4.57
N ILE A 147 -25.53 6.98 -3.34
CA ILE A 147 -24.53 7.42 -2.34
C ILE A 147 -23.15 6.86 -2.69
N TYR A 148 -23.07 5.63 -3.23
CA TYR A 148 -21.81 5.06 -3.74
C TYR A 148 -21.34 5.69 -5.06
N GLY A 149 -22.25 6.23 -5.89
CA GLY A 149 -21.91 6.99 -7.09
C GLY A 149 -21.26 8.36 -6.84
N LEU A 150 -21.31 8.85 -5.59
CA LEU A 150 -20.57 10.04 -5.16
C LEU A 150 -19.13 9.73 -4.75
N ASN A 151 -18.72 8.46 -4.75
CA ASN A 151 -17.34 8.07 -4.54
C ASN A 151 -16.65 7.84 -5.90
N PRO A 152 -15.88 8.81 -6.42
CA PRO A 152 -15.19 8.71 -7.71
C PRO A 152 -14.12 7.62 -7.78
N LEU A 153 -13.84 6.91 -6.68
CA LEU A 153 -12.89 5.80 -6.60
C LEU A 153 -13.54 4.42 -6.75
N ALA A 154 -14.88 4.34 -6.80
CA ALA A 154 -15.63 3.10 -6.99
C ALA A 154 -15.90 2.73 -8.47
N GLN A 155 -15.60 3.64 -9.40
CA GLN A 155 -15.85 3.49 -10.84
C GLN A 155 -14.63 3.03 -11.64
N PHE A 156 -13.51 2.70 -10.99
CA PHE A 156 -12.31 2.14 -11.61
C PHE A 156 -12.10 0.68 -11.19
#